data_AF-A0A849UCI6-F1
#
_entry.id   AF-A0A849UCI6-F1
#
_cell.length_a   1.000
_cell.length_b   1.000
_cell.length_c   1.000
_cell.angle_alpha   90.00
_cell.angle_beta   90.00
_cell.angle_gamma   90.00
#
_symmetry.space_group_name_H-M   'P 1'
#
loop_
_entity.id
_entity.type
_entity.pdbx_description
1 polymer ?
#
loop_
_entity_poly.entity_id
_entity_poly.type
_entity_poly.pdbx_seq_one_letter_code
_entity_poly.pdbx_strand_id
1 'polypeptide(L)'
;MALVTFSNPEYRDKTVYAVAGSHTESLLKLARENKIPINYECEDGECGTCLIKVSSVDQKHQRMGGPLTEKEKAVLLSSGKISKEEMEKMIVDDLPSPWRLACQMIVRDEDILVEY
;
A
#
# COMPACT_ATOMS: atom_id res chain seq x y z
N MET A 1 -14.41 1.29 10.68
CA MET A 1 -13.77 2.54 10.20
C MET A 1 -12.29 2.28 10.25
N ALA A 2 -11.57 2.51 9.16
CA ALA A 2 -10.15 2.26 9.08
C ALA A 2 -9.35 3.54 9.29
N LEU A 3 -8.27 3.46 10.07
CA LEU A 3 -7.31 4.54 10.25
C LEU A 3 -6.12 4.32 9.31
N VAL A 4 -5.92 5.26 8.38
CA VAL A 4 -4.77 5.27 7.49
C VAL A 4 -3.84 6.39 7.94
N THR A 5 -2.69 6.02 8.52
CA THR A 5 -1.67 6.98 8.93
C THR A 5 -0.62 7.09 7.84
N PHE A 6 -0.50 8.26 7.24
CA PHE A 6 0.53 8.55 6.25
C PHE A 6 1.73 9.16 6.94
N SER A 7 2.88 8.49 6.84
CA SER A 7 4.14 8.92 7.41
C SER A 7 5.16 9.19 6.32
N ASN A 8 5.92 10.28 6.46
CA ASN A 8 6.98 10.63 5.53
C ASN A 8 8.08 11.38 6.29
N PRO A 9 9.37 11.12 6.01
CA PRO A 9 10.48 11.76 6.72
C PRO A 9 10.54 13.29 6.57
N GLU A 10 10.01 13.84 5.48
CA GLU A 10 10.03 15.28 5.16
C GLU A 10 8.78 16.03 5.63
N TYR A 11 7.66 15.31 5.84
CA TYR A 11 6.36 15.89 6.20
C TYR A 11 5.87 15.38 7.55
N ARG A 12 4.90 16.08 8.16
CA ARG A 12 4.28 15.62 9.40
C ARG A 12 3.35 14.43 9.12
N ASP A 13 3.41 13.43 9.98
CA ASP A 13 2.47 12.30 9.94
C ASP A 13 1.01 12.79 9.96
N LYS A 14 0.19 12.22 9.08
CA LYS A 14 -1.22 12.57 8.96
C LYS A 14 -2.08 11.32 8.99
N THR A 15 -2.96 11.22 9.98
CA THR A 15 -3.95 10.15 10.06
C THR A 15 -5.25 10.60 9.39
N VAL A 16 -5.77 9.74 8.53
CA VAL A 16 -7.00 9.93 7.76
C VAL A 16 -7.95 8.78 8.07
N TYR A 17 -9.23 9.11 8.19
CA TYR A 17 -10.30 8.13 8.35
C TYR A 17 -10.77 7.66 6.98
N ALA A 18 -10.65 6.35 6.72
CA ALA A 18 -11.19 5.71 5.53
C ALA A 18 -12.50 5.00 5.87
N VAL A 19 -13.51 5.19 5.01
CA VAL A 19 -14.80 4.52 5.15
C VAL A 19 -14.67 3.11 4.56
N ALA A 20 -14.58 2.11 5.44
CA ALA A 20 -14.26 0.71 5.12
C ALA A 20 -15.33 -0.08 4.34
N GLY A 21 -16.24 0.61 3.63
CA GLY A 21 -17.24 0.02 2.74
C GLY A 21 -17.12 0.45 1.28
N SER A 22 -16.18 1.36 0.98
CA SER A 22 -15.90 1.80 -0.39
C SER A 22 -14.94 0.81 -1.02
N HIS A 23 -15.45 -0.34 -1.49
CA HIS A 23 -14.69 -1.35 -2.23
C HIS A 23 -14.00 -0.81 -3.51
N THR A 24 -14.14 0.49 -3.80
CA THR A 24 -13.62 1.20 -4.97
C THR A 24 -12.60 2.29 -4.63
N GLU A 25 -12.35 2.59 -3.35
CA GLU A 25 -11.39 3.61 -2.95
C GLU A 25 -9.97 3.02 -2.79
N SER A 26 -9.12 3.38 -3.74
CA SER A 26 -7.68 3.13 -3.64
C SER A 26 -7.03 4.08 -2.64
N LEU A 27 -5.91 3.63 -2.07
CA LEU A 27 -5.12 4.41 -1.14
C LEU A 27 -4.61 5.72 -1.78
N LEU A 28 -4.29 5.67 -3.08
CA LEU A 28 -3.94 6.85 -3.86
C LEU A 28 -5.07 7.89 -3.90
N LYS A 29 -6.32 7.45 -4.10
CA LYS A 29 -7.47 8.36 -4.12
C LYS A 29 -7.68 9.03 -2.76
N LEU A 30 -7.58 8.25 -1.67
CA LEU A 30 -7.67 8.76 -0.30
C LEU A 30 -6.57 9.80 -0.01
N ALA A 31 -5.34 9.53 -0.45
CA ALA A 31 -4.22 10.45 -0.33
C ALA A 31 -4.49 11.77 -1.08
N ARG A 32 -5.01 11.70 -2.31
CA ARG A 32 -5.36 12.89 -3.13
C ARG A 32 -6.46 13.73 -2.49
N GLU A 33 -7.53 13.10 -2.01
CA GLU A 33 -8.63 13.80 -1.32
C GLU A 33 -8.15 14.52 -0.05
N ASN A 34 -7.17 13.92 0.64
CA ASN A 34 -6.57 14.47 1.84
C ASN A 34 -5.35 15.37 1.58
N LYS A 35 -5.06 15.70 0.31
CA LYS A 35 -3.95 16.55 -0.13
C LYS A 35 -2.58 16.07 0.38
N ILE A 36 -2.37 14.76 0.36
CA ILE A 36 -1.10 14.12 0.72
C ILE A 36 -0.22 14.07 -0.53
N PRO A 37 1.02 14.57 -0.47
CA PRO A 37 1.89 14.70 -1.63
C PRO A 37 2.55 13.35 -2.00
N ILE A 38 1.75 12.33 -2.31
CA ILE A 38 2.24 11.06 -2.84
C ILE A 38 2.52 11.25 -4.33
N ASN A 39 3.72 10.86 -4.77
CA ASN A 39 4.06 10.88 -6.20
C ASN A 39 3.30 9.78 -6.94
N TYR A 40 2.68 10.14 -8.06
CA TYR A 40 2.02 9.19 -8.95
C TYR A 40 2.12 9.69 -10.39
N GLU A 41 2.38 8.78 -11.32
CA GLU A 41 2.40 9.08 -12.76
C GLU A 41 1.31 8.33 -13.52
N CYS A 42 0.83 7.22 -12.97
CA CYS A 42 -0.19 6.35 -13.56
C CYS A 42 -1.18 5.87 -12.51
N GLU A 43 -2.40 5.55 -12.93
CA GLU A 43 -3.44 4.94 -12.08
C GLU A 43 -3.64 3.44 -12.42
N ASP A 44 -2.88 2.91 -13.39
CA ASP A 44 -3.01 1.54 -13.93
C ASP A 44 -2.03 0.50 -13.33
N GLY A 45 -1.11 0.93 -12.45
CA GLY A 45 -0.19 0.02 -11.76
C GLY A 45 1.04 -0.41 -12.58
N GLU A 46 1.48 0.40 -13.56
CA GLU A 46 2.58 0.05 -14.47
C GLU A 46 3.87 0.87 -14.22
N CYS A 47 3.75 2.08 -13.68
CA CYS A 47 4.86 3.03 -13.51
C CYS A 47 5.69 2.81 -12.24
N GLY A 48 5.06 2.39 -11.13
CA GLY A 48 5.75 2.20 -9.85
C GLY A 48 6.05 3.46 -9.05
N THR A 49 5.64 4.65 -9.51
CA THR A 49 5.91 5.92 -8.83
C THR A 49 5.18 6.05 -7.50
N CYS A 50 4.01 5.42 -7.37
CA CYS A 50 3.20 5.40 -6.14
C CYS A 50 3.58 4.25 -5.20
N LEU A 51 4.86 3.86 -5.19
CA LEU A 51 5.38 2.83 -4.32
C LEU A 51 5.34 3.30 -2.87
N ILE A 52 4.70 2.50 -2.03
CA ILE A 52 4.52 2.75 -0.61
C ILE A 52 4.92 1.53 0.19
N LYS A 53 5.34 1.76 1.43
CA LYS A 53 5.54 0.71 2.41
C LYS A 53 4.38 0.75 3.39
N VAL A 54 3.63 -0.32 3.42
CA VAL A 54 2.52 -0.49 4.34
C VAL A 54 3.08 -1.21 5.57
N SER A 55 2.55 -0.89 6.75
CA SER A 55 2.78 -1.51 8.06
C SER A 55 1.43 -1.63 8.77
N SER A 56 1.13 -2.76 9.41
CA SER A 56 -0.11 -2.86 10.22
C SER A 56 0.13 -2.15 11.55
N VAL A 57 -0.83 -1.35 12.01
CA VAL A 57 -0.75 -0.71 13.34
C VAL A 57 -1.21 -1.69 14.42
N ASP A 58 -2.23 -2.50 14.11
CA ASP A 58 -2.71 -3.53 15.03
C ASP A 58 -2.08 -4.89 14.69
N GLN A 59 -1.25 -5.42 15.59
CA GLN A 59 -0.65 -6.75 15.44
C GLN A 59 -1.67 -7.89 15.57
N LYS A 60 -2.93 -7.60 15.96
CA LYS A 60 -3.96 -8.62 16.21
C LYS A 60 -4.66 -9.13 14.94
N HIS A 61 -4.67 -8.35 13.87
CA HIS A 61 -5.31 -8.75 12.62
C HIS A 61 -4.25 -9.16 11.61
N GLN A 62 -4.40 -10.37 11.04
CA GLN A 62 -3.68 -10.74 9.83
C GLN A 62 -3.96 -9.66 8.79
N ARG A 63 -2.88 -9.07 8.27
CA ARG A 63 -2.95 -7.98 7.30
C ARG A 63 -3.88 -8.38 6.16
N MET A 64 -4.92 -7.60 5.90
CA MET A 64 -5.92 -7.93 4.87
C MET A 64 -5.47 -7.53 3.46
N GLY A 65 -4.17 -7.54 3.21
CA GLY A 65 -3.60 -7.28 1.90
C GLY A 65 -4.01 -8.38 0.93
N GLY A 66 -4.88 -8.05 -0.03
CA GLY A 66 -5.19 -8.96 -1.14
C GLY A 66 -3.93 -9.38 -1.91
N PRO A 67 -3.99 -10.47 -2.69
CA PRO A 67 -2.85 -10.96 -3.45
C PRO A 67 -2.32 -9.88 -4.39
N LEU A 68 -0.99 -9.77 -4.48
CA LEU A 68 -0.30 -8.89 -5.43
C LEU A 68 -0.70 -9.28 -6.86
N THR A 69 -1.06 -8.29 -7.67
CA THR A 69 -1.30 -8.51 -9.10
C THR A 69 0.01 -8.78 -9.83
N GLU A 70 -0.04 -9.49 -10.96
CA GLU A 70 1.16 -9.78 -11.76
C GLU A 70 1.90 -8.51 -12.21
N LYS A 71 1.16 -7.43 -12.51
CA LYS A 71 1.74 -6.14 -12.86
C LYS A 71 2.49 -5.52 -11.68
N GLU A 72 1.90 -5.55 -10.49
CA GLU A 72 2.51 -5.04 -9.27
C GLU A 72 3.81 -5.80 -8.94
N LYS A 73 3.81 -7.13 -9.09
CA LYS A 73 5.02 -7.96 -8.92
C LYS A 73 6.14 -7.54 -9.88
N ALA A 74 5.83 -7.35 -11.15
CA ALA A 74 6.83 -6.94 -12.16
C ALA A 74 7.48 -5.59 -11.80
N VAL A 75 6.69 -4.63 -11.32
CA VAL A 75 7.15 -3.31 -10.88
C VAL A 75 7.96 -3.40 -9.57
N LEU A 76 7.53 -4.21 -8.61
CA LEU A 76 8.27 -4.41 -7.35
C LEU A 76 9.63 -5.07 -7.58
N LEU A 77 9.71 -5.99 -8.55
CA LEU A 77 10.96 -6.60 -8.99
C LEU A 77 11.85 -5.60 -9.76
N SER A 78 11.29 -4.82 -10.69
CA SER A 78 12.06 -3.87 -11.49
C SER A 78 12.60 -2.69 -10.67
N SER A 79 11.87 -2.28 -9.63
CA SER A 79 12.30 -1.26 -8.67
C SER A 79 13.35 -1.74 -7.66
N GLY A 80 13.63 -3.05 -7.61
CA GLY A 80 14.60 -3.66 -6.71
C GLY A 80 14.20 -3.61 -5.23
N LYS A 81 12.92 -3.35 -4.93
CA LYS A 81 12.40 -3.29 -3.55
C LYS A 81 12.11 -4.67 -2.96
N ILE A 82 11.88 -5.66 -3.81
CA ILE A 82 11.69 -7.06 -3.46
C ILE A 82 12.56 -7.90 -4.41
N SER A 83 13.34 -8.83 -3.87
CA SER A 83 14.05 -9.82 -4.68
C SER A 83 13.13 -10.96 -5.11
N LYS A 84 13.48 -11.67 -6.19
CA LYS A 84 12.71 -12.85 -6.63
C LYS A 84 12.57 -13.90 -5.53
N GLU A 85 13.65 -14.14 -4.79
CA GLU A 85 13.69 -15.11 -3.69
C GLU A 85 12.77 -14.69 -2.53
N GLU A 86 12.76 -13.40 -2.17
CA GLU A 86 11.84 -12.89 -1.15
C GLU A 86 10.39 -12.99 -1.60
N MET A 87 10.11 -12.71 -2.88
CA MET A 87 8.76 -12.83 -3.43
C MET A 87 8.28 -14.29 -3.41
N GLU A 88 9.12 -15.24 -3.79
CA GLU A 88 8.80 -16.67 -3.73
C GLU A 88 8.57 -17.13 -2.29
N LYS A 89 9.42 -16.72 -1.35
CA LYS A 89 9.19 -17.01 0.08
C LYS A 89 7.89 -16.42 0.58
N MET A 90 7.55 -15.18 0.22
CA MET A 90 6.27 -14.58 0.61
C MET A 90 5.07 -15.34 0.05
N ILE A 91 5.16 -15.86 -1.18
CA ILE A 91 4.11 -16.69 -1.79
C ILE A 91 3.98 -18.05 -1.06
N VAL A 92 5.11 -18.65 -0.69
CA VAL A 92 5.15 -19.96 -0.01
C VAL A 92 4.69 -19.86 1.44
N ASP A 93 5.15 -18.85 2.17
CA ASP A 93 4.86 -18.60 3.59
C ASP A 93 3.54 -17.83 3.80
N ASP A 94 2.83 -17.50 2.72
CA ASP A 94 1.59 -16.70 2.69
C ASP A 94 1.74 -15.36 3.47
N LEU A 95 2.92 -14.74 3.34
CA LEU A 95 3.26 -13.51 4.03
C LEU A 95 2.85 -12.29 3.20
N PRO A 96 2.18 -11.29 3.81
CA PRO A 96 1.79 -10.09 3.10
C PRO A 96 3.02 -9.25 2.75
N SER A 97 3.15 -8.87 1.48
CA SER A 97 4.24 -7.97 1.06
C SER A 97 4.16 -6.63 1.78
N PRO A 98 5.29 -6.09 2.29
CA PRO A 98 5.35 -4.77 2.91
C PRO A 98 5.29 -3.64 1.88
N TRP A 99 5.84 -3.87 0.68
CA TRP A 99 5.86 -2.88 -0.40
C TRP A 99 4.69 -3.11 -1.35
N ARG A 100 3.94 -2.04 -1.60
CA ARG A 100 2.76 -2.07 -2.45
C ARG A 100 2.65 -0.80 -3.30
N LEU A 101 1.84 -0.85 -4.36
CA LEU A 101 1.46 0.33 -5.13
C LEU A 101 0.17 0.93 -4.57
N ALA A 102 0.20 2.21 -4.22
CA ALA A 102 -0.94 2.91 -3.63
C ALA A 102 -2.19 2.91 -4.54
N CYS A 103 -2.00 2.86 -5.87
CA CYS A 103 -3.10 2.80 -6.84
C CYS A 103 -3.82 1.44 -6.86
N GLN A 104 -3.11 0.34 -6.56
CA GLN A 104 -3.65 -1.03 -6.59
C GLN A 104 -4.09 -1.52 -5.20
N MET A 105 -3.75 -0.78 -4.14
CA MET A 105 -4.18 -1.11 -2.79
C MET A 105 -5.53 -0.48 -2.47
N ILE A 106 -6.53 -1.33 -2.25
CA ILE A 106 -7.84 -0.92 -1.74
C ILE A 106 -7.80 -0.93 -0.21
N VAL A 107 -8.26 0.16 0.40
CA VAL A 107 -8.31 0.28 1.86
C VAL A 107 -9.44 -0.62 2.40
N ARG A 108 -9.12 -1.45 3.39
CA ARG A 108 -10.07 -2.33 4.09
C ARG A 108 -10.30 -1.83 5.51
N ASP A 109 -11.16 -2.50 6.27
CA ASP A 109 -11.42 -2.18 7.68
C ASP A 109 -10.25 -2.59 8.60
N GLU A 110 -9.05 -2.09 8.32
CA GLU A 110 -7.84 -2.29 9.11
C GLU A 110 -7.07 -0.98 9.29
N ASP A 111 -6.43 -0.84 10.45
CA ASP A 111 -5.60 0.31 10.77
C ASP A 111 -4.18 0.09 10.24
N ILE A 112 -3.78 0.96 9.31
CA ILE A 112 -2.51 0.83 8.59
C ILE A 112 -1.67 2.10 8.68
N LEU A 113 -0.36 1.90 8.73
CA LEU A 113 0.66 2.93 8.57
C LEU A 113 1.22 2.80 7.14
N VAL A 114 1.23 3.92 6.43
CA VAL A 114 1.69 4.03 5.05
C VAL A 114 2.87 4.99 5.03
N GLU A 115 4.05 4.44 4.77
CA GLU A 115 5.26 5.21 4.52
C GLU A 115 5.38 5.41 3.00
N TYR A 116 5.48 6.67 2.56
CA TYR A 116 5.55 7.07 1.15
C TYR A 116 6.75 7.95 0.86
#